data_AF-A0A961AJN7-F1
#
_entry.id   AF-A0A961AJN7-F1
#
_cell.length_a   1.000
_cell.length_b   1.000
_cell.length_c   1.000
_cell.angle_alpha   90.00
_cell.angle_beta   90.00
_cell.angle_gamma   90.00
#
_symmetry.space_group_name_H-M   'P 1'
#
loop_
_entity.id
_entity.type
_entity.pdbx_description
1 polymer ?
#
loop_
_entity_poly.entity_id
_entity_poly.type
_entity_poly.pdbx_seq_one_letter_code
_entity_poly.pdbx_strand_id
1 'polypeptide(L)' 'MRIRVIDDDAEPCQLVADYLGPMRFAVESVHEGEPGAEAASVRVGRDTPIKWRELSA' A
#
# COMPACT_ATOMS: atom_id res chain seq x y z
N MET A 1 -13.81 -0.74 -2.38
CA MET A 1 -12.66 0.03 -1.87
C MET A 1 -11.40 -0.55 -2.50
N ARG A 2 -10.44 0.29 -2.94
CA ARG A 2 -9.17 -0.16 -3.54
C ARG A 2 -8.02 0.17 -2.59
N ILE A 3 -7.12 -0.78 -2.39
CA ILE A 3 -5.94 -0.64 -1.52
C ILE A 3 -4.72 -0.89 -2.37
N ARG A 4 -3.74 0.00 -2.28
CA ARG A 4 -2.41 -0.19 -2.87
C ARG A 4 -1.41 -0.42 -1.76
N VAL A 5 -0.66 -1.51 -1.86
CA VAL A 5 0.41 -1.88 -0.92
C VAL A 5 1.74 -1.62 -1.62
N ILE A 6 2.62 -0.90 -0.94
CA ILE A 6 3.98 -0.61 -1.41
C ILE A 6 4.91 -1.05 -0.30
N ASP A 7 5.74 -2.03 -0.59
CA ASP A 7 6.72 -2.62 0.33
C ASP A 7 7.87 -3.16 -0.52
N ASP A 8 9.11 -3.10 -0.05
CA ASP A 8 10.26 -3.60 -0.80
C ASP A 8 10.37 -5.13 -0.80
N ASP A 9 9.53 -5.82 -0.01
CA ASP A 9 9.42 -7.27 0.02
C ASP A 9 8.05 -7.75 -0.55
N ALA A 10 8.09 -8.84 -1.30
CA ALA A 10 6.91 -9.48 -1.87
C ALA A 10 6.12 -10.27 -0.82
N GLU A 11 6.77 -10.82 0.22
CA GLU A 11 6.10 -11.64 1.23
C GLU A 11 5.05 -10.85 2.04
N PRO A 12 5.35 -9.63 2.57
CA PRO A 12 4.35 -8.80 3.24
C PRO A 12 3.22 -8.37 2.32
N CYS A 13 3.53 -8.03 1.06
CA CYS A 13 2.53 -7.68 0.05
C CYS A 13 1.52 -8.81 -0.18
N GLN A 14 2.01 -10.04 -0.35
CA GLN A 14 1.15 -11.21 -0.58
C GLN A 14 0.29 -11.52 0.65
N LEU A 15 0.85 -11.44 1.86
CA LEU A 15 0.10 -11.66 3.10
C LEU A 15 -1.09 -10.69 3.22
N VAL A 16 -0.87 -9.42 2.91
CA VAL A 16 -1.92 -8.39 2.94
C VAL A 16 -2.99 -8.67 1.88
N ALA A 17 -2.59 -9.07 0.67
CA ALA A 17 -3.53 -9.42 -0.40
C ALA A 17 -4.40 -10.63 0.00
N ASP A 18 -3.80 -11.68 0.55
CA ASP A 18 -4.48 -12.90 0.98
C ASP A 18 -5.47 -12.64 2.12
N TYR A 19 -5.13 -11.73 3.03
CA TYR A 19 -6.02 -11.35 4.13
C TYR A 19 -7.22 -10.51 3.66
N LEU A 20 -6.98 -9.52 2.79
CA LEU A 20 -7.99 -8.54 2.40
C LEU A 20 -8.86 -8.98 1.21
N GLY A 21 -8.36 -9.88 0.35
CA GLY A 21 -9.09 -10.43 -0.79
C GLY A 21 -10.43 -11.08 -0.40
N PRO A 22 -10.46 -11.99 0.61
CA PRO A 22 -11.70 -12.57 1.12
C PRO A 22 -12.70 -11.54 1.66
N MET A 23 -12.21 -10.39 2.12
CA MET A 23 -13.03 -9.27 2.60
C MET A 23 -13.55 -8.38 1.46
N ARG A 24 -13.30 -8.76 0.19
CA ARG A 24 -13.72 -8.07 -1.03
C ARG A 24 -13.05 -6.71 -1.26
N PHE A 25 -11.86 -6.50 -0.70
CA PHE A 25 -11.00 -5.41 -1.14
C PHE A 25 -10.31 -5.79 -2.45
N ALA A 26 -10.18 -4.80 -3.34
CA ALA A 26 -9.30 -4.93 -4.50
C ALA A 26 -7.91 -4.42 -4.09
N VAL A 27 -6.94 -5.33 -4.02
CA VAL A 27 -5.57 -5.07 -3.60
C VAL A 27 -4.65 -5.08 -4.81
N GLU A 28 -3.81 -4.05 -4.91
CA GLU A 28 -2.71 -3.93 -5.87
C GLU A 28 -1.41 -3.80 -5.09
N SER A 29 -0.41 -4.62 -5.39
CA SER A 29 0.91 -4.56 -4.75
C SER A 29 1.96 -4.04 -5.73
N VAL A 30 2.86 -3.19 -5.24
CA VAL A 30 4.05 -2.73 -5.95
C VAL A 30 5.25 -2.99 -5.06
N HIS A 31 6.20 -3.77 -5.55
CA HIS A 31 7.37 -4.21 -4.79
C HIS A 31 8.71 -3.74 -5.38
N GLU A 32 8.66 -2.88 -6.39
CA GLU A 32 9.85 -2.31 -7.02
C GLU A 32 10.08 -0.90 -6.50
N GLY A 33 11.31 -0.57 -6.10
CA GLY A 33 11.61 0.68 -5.39
C GLY A 33 11.22 1.95 -6.16
N GLU A 34 11.66 2.10 -7.41
CA GLU A 34 11.33 3.27 -8.23
C GLU A 34 9.82 3.35 -8.56
N PRO A 35 9.18 2.28 -9.07
CA PRO A 35 7.73 2.26 -9.29
C PRO A 35 6.91 2.47 -8.01
N GLY A 36 7.37 1.96 -6.87
CA GLY A 36 6.74 2.12 -5.57
C GLY A 36 6.79 3.57 -5.09
N ALA A 37 7.95 4.23 -5.23
CA ALA A 37 8.10 5.64 -4.91
C ALA A 37 7.21 6.53 -5.80
N GLU A 38 7.13 6.23 -7.09
CA GLU A 38 6.23 6.92 -8.02
C GLU A 38 4.77 6.70 -7.60
N ALA A 39 4.36 5.45 -7.34
CA ALA A 39 3.01 5.10 -6.94
C ALA A 39 2.58 5.73 -5.60
N ALA A 40 3.50 5.93 -4.66
CA ALA A 40 3.26 6.62 -3.39
C ALA A 40 3.10 8.14 -3.57
N SER A 41 3.76 8.72 -4.56
CA SER A 41 3.71 10.16 -4.86
C SER A 41 2.41 10.59 -5.55
N VAL A 42 1.69 9.65 -6.18
CA VAL A 42 0.41 9.90 -6.85
C VAL A 42 -0.70 10.09 -5.81
N ARG A 43 -1.12 11.34 -5.62
CA ARG A 43 -2.28 11.67 -4.78
C ARG A 43 -3.57 11.27 -5.49
N VAL A 44 -4.33 10.37 -4.88
CA VAL A 44 -5.74 10.12 -5.23
C VAL A 44 -6.60 10.90 -4.21
N GLY A 45 -7.31 11.97 -4.63
CA GLY A 45 -7.95 12.99 -3.76
C GLY A 45 -8.94 12.44 -2.69
N ARG A 46 -9.30 13.13 -1.60
CA ARG A 46 -9.24 14.56 -1.20
C ARG A 46 -8.69 14.75 0.24
N ASP A 47 -7.99 15.87 0.44
CA ASP A 47 -7.81 16.66 1.67
C ASP A 47 -7.36 16.01 2.99
N THR A 48 -7.02 14.73 3.04
CA THR A 48 -6.45 14.12 4.25
C THR A 48 -4.95 13.93 4.07
N PRO A 49 -4.10 14.66 4.81
CA PRO A 49 -2.67 14.37 4.80
C PRO A 49 -2.44 12.95 5.33
N ILE A 50 -1.63 12.17 4.61
CA ILE A 50 -1.13 10.88 5.11
C ILE A 50 -0.35 11.19 6.39
N LYS A 51 -0.92 10.82 7.54
CA LYS A 51 -0.29 11.01 8.85
C LYS A 51 0.65 9.85 9.08
N TRP A 52 1.90 10.00 8.67
CA TRP A 52 2.99 9.13 9.10
C TRP A 52 3.14 9.28 10.61
N ARG A 53 2.73 8.29 11.39
CA ARG A 53 3.20 8.13 12.76
C ARG A 53 4.40 7.20 12.69
N GLU A 54 5.56 7.72 13.03
CA GLU A 54 6.70 6.89 13.41
C GLU A 54 6.23 6.02 14.59
N LEU A 55 5.98 4.73 14.33
CA LEU A 55 5.90 3.76 15.40
C LEU A 55 7.35 3.48 15.81
N SER A 56 7.86 4.31 16.71
CA SER A 56 9.10 4.03 17.43
C SER A 56 8.85 2.77 18.26
N ALA A 57 9.49 1.67 17.86
CA ALA A 57 9.69 0.50 18.70
C ALA A 57 10.76 0.79 19.77
#